data_AF-A0A535QN52-F1
#
_entry.id   AF-A0A535QN52-F1
#
_cell.length_a   1.000
_cell.length_b   1.000
_cell.length_c   1.000
_cell.angle_alpha   90.00
_cell.angle_beta   90.00
_cell.angle_gamma   90.00
#
_symmetry.space_group_name_H-M   'P 1'
#
loop_
_entity.id
_entity.type
_entity.pdbx_description
1 polymer ?
#
loop_
_entity_poly.entity_id
_entity_poly.type
_entity_poly.pdbx_seq_one_letter_code
_entity_poly.pdbx_strand_id
1 'polypeptide(L)'
;MTIRPRLASAAALVGWVSLCLLPVGLAVGRFWPIYVARANGIAYQYRSVAVYPADVLVALTCLGWLGWRLLASEKPRLPRGNLPVIAAVAILALAAAVSVATAYDRLLTLGVVLQLALLVLFVLACAELLVQFPMRPLLAVLAVVVVSQALLAIWQAATQSTAPAEAVFNGWPREATSHSRDAAVVMMPIAGRWLRSYGSFAHPNILGGFLALSLALFAVVDDPRIRRWRAMALTAGFVALLLTFSRTAGLAVLFGGATWWLARRAGPRLKGVATRRARVAVAAAVLLLGLGTLVRVGNLGALVERNSIETRLSSYTVTWKLIGAGIAVGAGNHVLVEQRFFGGGGPAHD
;
A
#
# COMPACT_ATOMS: atom_id res chain seq x y z
N MET A 1 -20.07 29.60 -27.63
CA MET A 1 -19.20 28.65 -26.88
C MET A 1 -20.09 27.56 -26.31
N THR A 2 -19.93 26.31 -26.74
CA THR A 2 -20.79 25.20 -26.30
C THR A 2 -20.49 24.85 -24.83
N ILE A 3 -21.52 24.60 -24.02
CA ILE A 3 -21.41 24.31 -22.56
C ILE A 3 -20.67 22.97 -22.32
N ARG A 4 -20.87 22.01 -23.23
CA ARG A 4 -20.35 20.64 -23.15
C ARG A 4 -18.82 20.52 -22.98
N PRO A 5 -17.95 21.18 -23.77
CA PRO A 5 -16.51 21.11 -23.57
C PRO A 5 -16.05 21.70 -22.22
N ARG A 6 -16.72 22.74 -21.71
CA ARG A 6 -16.40 23.30 -20.38
C ARG A 6 -16.72 22.30 -19.27
N LEU A 7 -17.87 21.62 -19.37
CA LEU A 7 -18.26 20.56 -18.42
C LEU A 7 -17.30 19.36 -18.49
N ALA A 8 -16.89 18.96 -19.69
CA ALA A 8 -15.92 17.87 -19.87
C ALA A 8 -14.58 18.19 -19.19
N SER A 9 -14.05 19.40 -19.39
CA SER A 9 -12.81 19.86 -18.75
C SER A 9 -12.96 19.97 -17.22
N ALA A 10 -14.11 20.44 -16.72
CA ALA A 10 -14.39 20.51 -15.30
C ALA A 10 -14.42 19.11 -14.66
N ALA A 11 -15.09 18.14 -15.30
CA ALA A 11 -15.13 16.76 -14.82
C ALA A 11 -13.73 16.11 -14.79
N ALA A 12 -12.93 16.33 -15.84
CA ALA A 12 -11.54 15.88 -15.89
C ALA A 12 -10.69 16.50 -14.77
N LEU A 13 -10.87 17.79 -14.50
CA LEU A 13 -10.16 18.50 -13.45
C LEU A 13 -10.54 17.97 -12.05
N VAL A 14 -11.83 17.72 -11.79
CA VAL A 14 -12.28 17.10 -10.54
C VAL A 14 -11.60 15.74 -10.36
N GLY A 15 -11.65 14.88 -11.38
CA GLY A 15 -11.00 13.58 -11.32
C GLY A 15 -9.50 13.67 -11.08
N TRP A 16 -8.83 14.63 -11.74
CA TRP A 16 -7.40 14.88 -11.58
C TRP A 16 -7.01 15.39 -10.18
N VAL A 17 -7.77 16.35 -9.63
CA VAL A 17 -7.54 16.88 -8.29
C VAL A 17 -7.74 15.79 -7.24
N SER A 18 -8.81 14.98 -7.37
CA SER A 18 -9.04 13.84 -6.48
C SER A 18 -7.90 12.82 -6.53
N LEU A 19 -7.38 12.52 -7.73
CA LEU A 19 -6.21 11.66 -7.89
C LEU A 19 -4.95 12.24 -7.21
N CYS A 20 -4.72 13.55 -7.35
CA CYS A 20 -3.59 14.22 -6.70
C CYS A 20 -3.68 14.18 -5.17
N LEU A 21 -4.88 14.21 -4.60
CA LEU A 21 -5.12 14.16 -3.16
C LEU A 21 -5.13 12.73 -2.60
N LEU A 22 -5.13 11.70 -3.43
CA LEU A 22 -5.18 10.31 -3.00
C LEU A 22 -4.09 9.92 -1.96
N PRO A 23 -2.82 10.37 -2.07
CA PRO A 23 -1.81 10.11 -1.06
C PRO A 23 -2.20 10.64 0.34
N VAL A 24 -2.94 11.76 0.41
CA VAL A 24 -3.46 12.30 1.66
C VAL A 24 -4.53 11.36 2.22
N GLY A 25 -5.47 10.92 1.38
CA GLY A 25 -6.53 9.99 1.80
C GLY A 25 -6.00 8.67 2.36
N LEU A 26 -4.91 8.14 1.78
CA LEU A 26 -4.22 6.95 2.28
C LEU A 26 -3.57 7.18 3.65
N ALA A 27 -3.03 8.39 3.89
CA ALA A 27 -2.33 8.73 5.10
C ALA A 27 -3.24 9.14 6.27
N VAL A 28 -4.53 9.45 6.03
CA VAL A 28 -5.44 9.91 7.09
C VAL A 28 -5.83 8.80 8.08
N GLY A 29 -5.61 7.52 7.75
CA GLY A 29 -5.77 6.41 8.70
C GLY A 29 -7.16 6.22 9.31
N ARG A 30 -8.17 6.97 8.85
CA ARG A 30 -9.58 6.88 9.30
C ARG A 30 -10.38 5.98 8.36
N PHE A 31 -11.40 5.33 8.89
CA PHE A 31 -12.38 4.58 8.11
C PHE A 31 -13.75 4.56 8.76
N TRP A 32 -14.77 4.27 7.95
CA TRP A 32 -16.15 4.07 8.37
C TRP A 32 -16.60 2.66 7.99
N PRO A 33 -16.86 1.79 8.98
CA PRO A 33 -17.34 0.46 8.69
C PRO A 33 -18.78 0.48 8.19
N ILE A 34 -19.03 -0.20 7.07
CA ILE A 34 -20.38 -0.43 6.55
C ILE A 34 -20.90 -1.78 7.05
N TYR A 35 -20.01 -2.77 7.12
CA TYR A 35 -20.37 -4.13 7.49
C TYR A 35 -19.29 -4.74 8.39
N VAL A 36 -19.72 -5.52 9.39
CA VAL A 36 -18.83 -6.29 10.26
C VAL A 36 -19.38 -7.70 10.41
N ALA A 37 -18.62 -8.69 9.96
CA ALA A 37 -18.95 -10.10 10.11
C ALA A 37 -18.92 -10.50 11.60
N ARG A 38 -19.82 -11.42 11.96
CA ARG A 38 -19.96 -11.91 13.33
C ARG A 38 -18.88 -12.92 13.65
N ALA A 39 -17.73 -12.43 14.11
CA ALA A 39 -16.65 -13.22 14.64
C ALA A 39 -15.91 -12.46 15.75
N ASN A 40 -15.84 -13.06 16.94
CA ASN A 40 -15.21 -12.47 18.12
C ASN A 40 -13.72 -12.84 18.14
N GLY A 41 -12.83 -11.93 18.53
CA GLY A 41 -11.39 -12.21 18.59
C GLY A 41 -10.65 -12.19 17.25
N ILE A 42 -11.31 -11.78 16.15
CA ILE A 42 -10.64 -11.43 14.88
C ILE A 42 -10.50 -9.91 14.81
N ALA A 43 -9.29 -9.46 14.48
CA ALA A 43 -8.99 -8.05 14.27
C ALA A 43 -9.98 -7.42 13.27
N TYR A 44 -10.42 -6.21 13.62
CA TYR A 44 -11.56 -5.55 12.99
C TYR A 44 -11.45 -5.45 11.47
N GLN A 45 -10.23 -5.20 10.98
CA GLN A 45 -9.92 -5.01 9.57
C GLN A 45 -10.12 -6.29 8.73
N TYR A 46 -10.02 -7.49 9.33
CA TYR A 46 -10.18 -8.76 8.63
C TYR A 46 -11.63 -9.26 8.58
N ARG A 47 -12.52 -8.63 9.34
CA ARG A 47 -13.94 -8.99 9.40
C ARG A 47 -14.87 -7.86 8.99
N SER A 48 -14.35 -6.76 8.46
CA SER A 48 -15.19 -5.60 8.10
C SER A 48 -15.00 -5.15 6.67
N VAL A 49 -16.08 -4.63 6.11
CA VAL A 49 -16.05 -3.79 4.90
C VAL A 49 -16.15 -2.36 5.38
N ALA A 50 -15.12 -1.56 5.10
CA ALA A 50 -15.05 -0.17 5.53
C ALA A 50 -14.73 0.75 4.34
N VAL A 51 -15.18 1.99 4.46
CA VAL A 51 -14.87 3.08 3.53
C VAL A 51 -13.78 3.94 4.14
N TYR A 52 -12.69 4.09 3.42
CA TYR A 52 -11.60 4.98 3.75
C TYR A 52 -11.75 6.31 3.00
N PRO A 53 -11.17 7.42 3.48
CA PRO A 53 -11.05 8.65 2.70
C PRO A 53 -10.42 8.42 1.32
N ALA A 54 -9.49 7.45 1.22
CA ALA A 54 -8.92 7.02 -0.05
C ALA A 54 -9.98 6.46 -1.02
N ASP A 55 -10.94 5.66 -0.55
CA ASP A 55 -12.00 5.11 -1.39
C ASP A 55 -12.90 6.20 -1.95
N VAL A 56 -13.20 7.24 -1.16
CA VAL A 56 -13.95 8.42 -1.62
C VAL A 56 -13.19 9.15 -2.72
N LEU A 57 -11.89 9.37 -2.55
CA LEU A 57 -11.05 10.01 -3.57
C LEU A 57 -10.91 9.17 -4.84
N VAL A 58 -10.82 7.84 -4.70
CA VAL A 58 -10.86 6.90 -5.83
C VAL A 58 -12.20 7.01 -6.56
N ALA A 59 -13.32 6.98 -5.84
CA ALA A 59 -14.65 7.12 -6.45
C ALA A 59 -14.81 8.47 -7.17
N LEU A 60 -14.39 9.58 -6.58
CA LEU A 60 -14.41 10.90 -7.22
C LEU A 60 -13.50 10.96 -8.46
N THR A 61 -12.34 10.29 -8.41
CA THR A 61 -11.45 10.14 -9.57
C THR A 61 -12.17 9.42 -10.72
N CYS A 62 -12.81 8.29 -10.42
CA CYS A 62 -13.56 7.50 -11.39
C CYS A 62 -14.77 8.26 -11.96
N LEU A 63 -15.54 8.95 -11.11
CA LEU A 63 -16.70 9.75 -11.53
C LEU A 63 -16.30 10.94 -12.39
N GLY A 64 -15.24 11.67 -12.02
CA GLY A 64 -14.71 12.77 -12.82
C GLY A 64 -14.19 12.29 -14.18
N TRP A 65 -13.46 11.17 -14.20
CA TRP A 65 -13.02 10.53 -15.44
C TRP A 65 -14.19 10.07 -16.32
N LEU A 66 -15.20 9.42 -15.74
CA LEU A 66 -16.37 8.94 -16.48
C LEU A 66 -17.16 10.12 -17.06
N GLY A 67 -17.40 11.17 -16.26
CA GLY A 67 -18.04 12.39 -16.72
C GLY A 67 -17.28 13.04 -17.90
N TRP A 68 -15.96 13.12 -17.81
CA TRP A 68 -15.13 13.57 -18.92
C TRP A 68 -15.27 12.67 -20.16
N ARG A 69 -15.21 11.34 -20.00
CA ARG A 69 -15.37 10.36 -21.09
C ARG A 69 -16.73 10.42 -21.78
N LEU A 70 -17.80 10.72 -21.06
CA LEU A 70 -19.16 10.84 -21.62
C LEU A 70 -19.36 12.17 -22.35
N LEU A 71 -18.70 13.23 -21.89
CA LEU A 71 -18.90 14.59 -22.39
C LEU A 71 -17.92 14.98 -23.50
N ALA A 72 -16.69 14.45 -23.49
CA ALA A 72 -15.64 14.79 -24.45
C ALA A 72 -15.87 14.15 -25.83
N SER A 73 -15.71 14.95 -26.89
CA SER A 73 -15.79 14.48 -28.28
C SER A 73 -14.53 13.71 -28.70
N GLU A 74 -13.36 14.14 -28.22
CA GLU A 74 -12.10 13.45 -28.46
C GLU A 74 -11.68 12.68 -27.21
N LYS A 75 -11.32 11.42 -27.42
CA LYS A 75 -11.04 10.46 -26.37
C LYS A 75 -9.59 10.01 -26.48
N PRO A 76 -8.74 10.24 -25.47
CA PRO A 76 -7.39 9.69 -25.51
C PRO A 76 -7.47 8.18 -25.59
N ARG A 77 -6.59 7.61 -26.42
CA ARG A 77 -6.43 6.18 -26.55
C ARG A 77 -5.66 5.66 -25.34
N LEU A 78 -6.11 4.53 -24.81
CA LEU A 78 -5.42 3.86 -23.71
C LEU A 78 -3.99 3.49 -24.14
N PRO A 79 -2.95 3.84 -23.36
CA PRO A 79 -1.59 3.39 -23.64
C PRO A 79 -1.52 1.86 -23.63
N ARG A 80 -1.04 1.24 -24.72
CA ARG A 80 -0.99 -0.24 -24.87
C ARG A 80 -0.25 -0.94 -23.73
N GLY A 81 0.73 -0.29 -23.11
CA GLY A 81 1.50 -0.84 -21.98
C GLY A 81 0.67 -1.08 -20.72
N ASN A 82 -0.50 -0.46 -20.57
CA ASN A 82 -1.34 -0.58 -19.38
C ASN A 82 -2.35 -1.73 -19.48
N LEU A 83 -2.62 -2.23 -20.69
CA LEU A 83 -3.59 -3.30 -20.94
C LEU A 83 -3.34 -4.58 -20.11
N PRO A 84 -2.11 -5.12 -20.00
CA PRO A 84 -1.89 -6.33 -19.20
C PRO A 84 -2.16 -6.10 -17.71
N VAL A 85 -1.86 -4.91 -17.17
CA VAL A 85 -2.14 -4.56 -15.78
C VAL A 85 -3.65 -4.49 -15.55
N ILE A 86 -4.38 -3.79 -16.43
CA ILE A 86 -5.84 -3.70 -16.36
C ILE A 86 -6.49 -5.08 -16.46
N ALA A 87 -6.03 -5.91 -17.41
CA ALA A 87 -6.53 -7.27 -17.59
C ALA A 87 -6.27 -8.13 -16.36
N ALA A 88 -5.07 -8.07 -15.76
CA ALA A 88 -4.75 -8.82 -14.54
C ALA A 88 -5.66 -8.43 -13.36
N VAL A 89 -5.88 -7.14 -13.15
CA VAL A 89 -6.77 -6.65 -12.08
C VAL A 89 -8.24 -7.03 -12.38
N ALA A 90 -8.67 -6.98 -13.64
CA ALA A 90 -10.01 -7.37 -14.04
C ALA A 90 -10.25 -8.88 -13.88
N ILE A 91 -9.28 -9.72 -14.22
CA ILE A 91 -9.32 -11.17 -13.99
C ILE A 91 -9.41 -11.46 -12.48
N LEU A 92 -8.63 -10.75 -11.66
CA LEU A 92 -8.70 -10.89 -10.21
C LEU A 92 -10.08 -10.50 -9.66
N ALA A 93 -10.65 -9.39 -10.14
CA ALA A 93 -11.99 -8.94 -9.76
C ALA A 93 -13.07 -9.97 -10.18
N LEU A 94 -12.95 -10.54 -11.38
CA LEU A 94 -13.86 -11.58 -11.88
C LEU A 94 -13.74 -12.87 -11.05
N ALA A 95 -12.52 -13.31 -10.74
CA ALA A 95 -12.28 -14.48 -9.90
C ALA A 95 -12.88 -14.29 -8.50
N ALA A 96 -12.73 -13.10 -7.91
CA ALA A 96 -13.37 -12.75 -6.65
C ALA A 96 -14.91 -12.76 -6.76
N ALA A 97 -15.46 -12.25 -7.88
CA ALA A 97 -16.92 -12.24 -8.12
C ALA A 97 -17.50 -13.66 -8.22
N VAL A 98 -16.81 -14.56 -8.94
CA VAL A 98 -17.20 -15.99 -9.00
C VAL A 98 -17.18 -16.61 -7.60
N SER A 99 -16.20 -16.23 -6.76
CA SER A 99 -16.08 -16.76 -5.40
C SER A 99 -17.23 -16.39 -4.46
N VAL A 100 -18.07 -15.39 -4.81
CA VAL A 100 -19.24 -14.98 -4.00
C VAL A 100 -20.26 -16.12 -3.86
N ALA A 101 -20.45 -16.91 -4.92
CA ALA A 101 -21.44 -18.00 -4.94
C ALA A 101 -21.15 -19.05 -3.86
N THR A 102 -19.87 -19.26 -3.56
CA THR A 102 -19.37 -20.28 -2.64
C THR A 102 -18.75 -19.68 -1.37
N ALA A 103 -18.94 -18.38 -1.13
CA ALA A 103 -18.33 -17.69 -0.01
C ALA A 103 -19.00 -18.05 1.33
N TYR A 104 -18.20 -18.12 2.39
CA TYR A 104 -18.68 -18.31 3.75
C TYR A 104 -19.51 -17.10 4.21
N ASP A 105 -18.95 -15.89 4.17
CA ASP A 105 -19.66 -14.63 4.32
C ASP A 105 -19.75 -13.92 2.96
N ARG A 106 -20.96 -13.93 2.40
CA ARG A 106 -21.23 -13.35 1.08
C ARG A 106 -21.15 -11.83 1.08
N LEU A 107 -21.49 -11.16 2.18
CA LEU A 107 -21.46 -9.69 2.26
C LEU A 107 -20.04 -9.18 2.34
N LEU A 108 -19.18 -9.85 3.11
CA LEU A 108 -17.75 -9.55 3.15
C LEU A 108 -17.11 -9.73 1.76
N THR A 109 -17.40 -10.86 1.10
CA THR A 109 -16.88 -11.15 -0.26
C THR A 109 -17.38 -10.12 -1.26
N LEU A 110 -18.67 -9.75 -1.21
CA LEU A 110 -19.24 -8.72 -2.07
C LEU A 110 -18.56 -7.37 -1.86
N GLY A 111 -18.25 -6.99 -0.62
CA GLY A 111 -17.48 -5.79 -0.33
C GLY A 111 -16.10 -5.79 -1.00
N VAL A 112 -15.37 -6.91 -0.91
CA VAL A 112 -14.07 -7.08 -1.59
C VAL A 112 -14.22 -7.00 -3.11
N VAL A 113 -15.25 -7.62 -3.68
CA VAL A 113 -15.54 -7.59 -5.12
C VAL A 113 -15.82 -6.16 -5.59
N LEU A 114 -16.61 -5.39 -4.84
CA LEU A 114 -16.91 -3.99 -5.17
C LEU A 114 -15.65 -3.12 -5.10
N GLN A 115 -14.78 -3.32 -4.11
CA GLN A 115 -13.49 -2.63 -4.02
C GLN A 115 -12.57 -2.98 -5.21
N LEU A 116 -12.50 -4.26 -5.60
CA LEU A 116 -11.71 -4.70 -6.77
C LEU A 116 -12.29 -4.16 -8.09
N ALA A 117 -13.61 -4.14 -8.24
CA ALA A 117 -14.27 -3.55 -9.41
C ALA A 117 -13.99 -2.04 -9.51
N LEU A 118 -14.07 -1.33 -8.38
CA LEU A 118 -13.69 0.09 -8.31
C LEU A 118 -12.21 0.30 -8.65
N LEU A 119 -11.32 -0.61 -8.22
CA LEU A 119 -9.91 -0.56 -8.56
C LEU A 119 -9.65 -0.73 -10.07
N VAL A 120 -10.40 -1.60 -10.77
CA VAL A 120 -10.31 -1.73 -12.24
C VAL A 120 -10.62 -0.39 -12.91
N LEU A 121 -11.74 0.24 -12.53
CA LEU A 121 -12.13 1.54 -13.04
C LEU A 121 -11.10 2.63 -12.72
N PHE A 122 -10.53 2.57 -11.52
CA PHE A 122 -9.52 3.52 -11.07
C PHE A 122 -8.22 3.41 -11.87
N VAL A 123 -7.74 2.20 -12.16
CA VAL A 123 -6.53 1.98 -12.99
C VAL A 123 -6.75 2.51 -14.41
N LEU A 124 -7.94 2.28 -14.98
CA LEU A 124 -8.34 2.84 -16.27
C LEU A 124 -8.36 4.38 -16.24
N ALA A 125 -8.98 4.97 -15.22
CA ALA A 125 -9.04 6.42 -15.04
C ALA A 125 -7.63 7.03 -14.92
N CYS A 126 -6.76 6.43 -14.11
CA CYS A 126 -5.37 6.88 -13.95
C CYS A 126 -4.59 6.83 -15.26
N ALA A 127 -4.73 5.75 -16.03
CA ALA A 127 -4.03 5.55 -17.29
C ALA A 127 -4.30 6.67 -18.30
N GLU A 128 -5.50 7.25 -18.29
CA GLU A 128 -5.88 8.33 -19.20
C GLU A 128 -5.64 9.73 -18.61
N LEU A 129 -5.97 9.94 -17.33
CA LEU A 129 -5.76 11.22 -16.66
C LEU A 129 -4.27 11.59 -16.60
N LEU A 130 -3.37 10.61 -16.40
CA LEU A 130 -1.92 10.85 -16.39
C LEU A 130 -1.34 11.23 -17.76
N VAL A 131 -2.04 10.94 -18.85
CA VAL A 131 -1.67 11.42 -20.19
C VAL A 131 -2.10 12.88 -20.37
N GLN A 132 -3.27 13.24 -19.82
CA GLN A 132 -3.87 14.55 -19.98
C GLN A 132 -3.24 15.62 -19.07
N PHE A 133 -2.83 15.23 -17.86
CA PHE A 133 -2.38 16.17 -16.83
C PHE A 133 -0.92 15.94 -16.42
N PRO A 134 -0.18 17.01 -16.06
CA PRO A 134 1.21 16.88 -15.65
C PRO A 134 1.31 16.21 -14.27
N MET A 135 2.22 15.26 -14.07
CA MET A 135 2.40 14.57 -12.78
C MET A 135 2.84 15.46 -11.60
N ARG A 136 3.24 16.71 -11.86
CA ARG A 136 3.84 17.61 -10.85
C ARG A 136 2.99 17.79 -9.58
N PRO A 137 1.68 18.08 -9.64
CA PRO A 137 0.86 18.27 -8.44
C PRO A 137 0.77 16.99 -7.61
N LEU A 138 0.56 15.83 -8.27
CA LEU A 138 0.56 14.53 -7.62
C LEU A 138 1.88 14.26 -6.88
N LEU A 139 3.01 14.50 -7.54
CA LEU A 139 4.34 14.31 -6.93
C LEU A 139 4.61 15.29 -5.78
N ALA A 140 4.12 16.53 -5.88
CA ALA A 140 4.24 17.52 -4.82
C ALA A 140 3.44 17.11 -3.58
N VAL A 141 2.17 16.72 -3.75
CA VAL A 141 1.32 16.22 -2.66
C VAL A 141 1.93 14.95 -2.06
N LEU A 142 2.38 14.01 -2.89
CA LEU A 142 3.05 12.80 -2.42
C LEU A 142 4.32 13.12 -1.62
N ALA A 143 5.10 14.12 -2.03
CA ALA A 143 6.32 14.52 -1.33
C ALA A 143 6.01 15.06 0.07
N VAL A 144 4.97 15.90 0.17
CA VAL A 144 4.48 16.42 1.46
C VAL A 144 4.04 15.25 2.35
N VAL A 145 3.22 14.33 1.83
CA VAL A 145 2.76 13.17 2.60
C VAL A 145 3.92 12.29 3.06
N VAL A 146 4.88 11.98 2.18
CA VAL A 146 6.06 11.17 2.54
C VAL A 146 6.90 11.84 3.62
N VAL A 147 7.14 13.15 3.52
CA VAL A 147 7.88 13.89 4.55
C VAL A 147 7.12 13.87 5.87
N SER A 148 5.80 14.10 5.87
CA SER A 148 4.98 14.04 7.08
C SER A 148 4.98 12.65 7.72
N GLN A 149 4.86 11.58 6.92
CA GLN A 149 4.96 10.20 7.39
C GLN A 149 6.34 9.89 7.97
N ALA A 150 7.40 10.43 7.35
CA ALA A 150 8.76 10.25 7.84
C ALA A 150 9.00 10.94 9.18
N LEU A 151 8.49 12.17 9.36
CA LEU A 151 8.56 12.88 10.64
C LEU A 151 7.82 12.10 11.74
N LEU A 152 6.62 11.59 11.45
CA LEU A 152 5.87 10.76 12.39
C LEU A 152 6.58 9.44 12.69
N ALA A 153 7.19 8.80 11.69
CA ALA A 153 7.95 7.57 11.88
C ALA A 153 9.21 7.78 12.75
N ILE A 154 9.92 8.90 12.55
CA ILE A 154 11.07 9.30 13.37
C ILE A 154 10.62 9.58 14.81
N TRP A 155 9.50 10.29 14.98
CA TRP A 155 8.91 10.54 16.29
C TRP A 155 8.58 9.24 17.02
N GLN A 156 7.86 8.31 16.38
CA GLN A 156 7.50 7.01 16.96
C GLN A 156 8.74 6.17 17.32
N ALA A 157 9.79 6.24 16.49
CA ALA A 157 11.06 5.57 16.79
C ALA A 157 11.81 6.23 17.95
N ALA A 158 11.76 7.55 18.08
CA ALA A 158 12.43 8.27 19.17
C ALA A 158 11.72 8.05 20.51
N THR A 159 10.38 8.03 20.51
CA THR A 159 9.57 7.86 21.72
C THR A 159 9.28 6.40 22.06
N GLN A 160 9.61 5.46 21.17
CA GLN A 160 9.25 4.03 21.30
C GLN A 160 7.76 3.82 21.59
N SER A 161 6.92 4.70 21.04
CA SER A 161 5.47 4.72 21.20
C SER A 161 4.79 5.03 19.88
N THR A 162 3.59 4.49 19.66
CA THR A 162 2.76 4.85 18.51
C THR A 162 2.00 6.16 18.71
N ALA A 163 2.08 6.79 19.89
CA ALA A 163 1.46 8.08 20.17
C ALA A 163 1.89 9.17 19.17
N PRO A 164 0.97 10.05 18.70
CA PRO A 164 -0.43 10.19 19.10
C PRO A 164 -1.42 9.45 18.16
N ALA A 165 -1.07 8.26 17.66
CA ALA A 165 -1.86 7.60 16.62
C ALA A 165 -3.33 7.33 17.02
N GLU A 166 -3.59 6.95 18.28
CA GLU A 166 -4.94 6.70 18.79
C GLU A 166 -5.80 7.98 18.76
N ALA A 167 -5.25 9.11 19.21
CA ALA A 167 -5.98 10.38 19.27
C ALA A 167 -6.26 10.97 17.87
N VAL A 168 -5.39 10.70 16.89
CA VAL A 168 -5.47 11.31 15.56
C VAL A 168 -6.25 10.42 14.57
N PHE A 169 -6.08 9.11 14.63
CA PHE A 169 -6.56 8.15 13.63
C PHE A 169 -7.62 7.21 14.23
N ASN A 170 -8.80 7.15 13.60
CA ASN A 170 -9.88 6.28 14.03
C ASN A 170 -9.64 4.85 13.52
N GLY A 171 -9.58 3.88 14.42
CA GLY A 171 -9.31 2.47 14.12
C GLY A 171 -7.96 1.95 14.61
N TRP A 172 -7.19 2.79 15.30
CA TRP A 172 -6.13 2.35 16.20
C TRP A 172 -6.76 1.89 17.52
N PRO A 173 -6.63 0.61 17.92
CA PRO A 173 -7.30 0.10 19.11
C PRO A 173 -6.75 0.73 20.39
N ARG A 174 -5.43 1.00 20.42
CA ARG A 174 -4.72 1.63 21.52
C ARG A 174 -3.34 2.10 21.09
N GLU A 175 -2.79 3.09 21.78
CA GLU A 175 -1.37 3.37 21.72
C GLU A 175 -0.55 2.16 22.22
N ALA A 176 0.48 1.82 21.46
CA ALA A 176 1.36 0.71 21.73
C ALA A 176 2.78 1.22 21.98
N THR A 177 3.46 0.60 22.94
CA THR A 177 4.88 0.85 23.23
C THR A 177 5.70 -0.37 22.81
N SER A 178 7.02 -0.25 22.82
CA SER A 178 7.92 -1.40 22.62
C SER A 178 7.66 -2.58 23.58
N HIS A 179 6.99 -2.34 24.71
CA HIS A 179 6.64 -3.36 25.71
C HIS A 179 5.25 -3.97 25.51
N SER A 180 4.39 -3.36 24.69
CA SER A 180 3.06 -3.91 24.39
C SER A 180 3.19 -5.26 23.70
N ARG A 181 2.32 -6.21 24.05
CA ARG A 181 2.32 -7.54 23.41
C ARG A 181 2.00 -7.43 21.92
N ASP A 182 1.08 -6.52 21.58
CA ASP A 182 0.52 -6.31 20.24
C ASP A 182 1.34 -5.31 19.41
N ALA A 183 2.56 -4.99 19.87
CA ALA A 183 3.46 -4.10 19.15
C ALA A 183 4.35 -4.89 18.20
N ALA A 184 4.41 -4.46 16.95
CA ALA A 184 5.36 -4.96 15.99
C ALA A 184 6.77 -4.48 16.38
N VAL A 185 7.51 -5.36 17.06
CA VAL A 185 8.86 -5.07 17.55
C VAL A 185 9.94 -5.82 16.77
N VAL A 186 11.16 -5.30 16.84
CA VAL A 186 12.38 -5.99 16.42
C VAL A 186 13.25 -6.18 17.65
N MET A 187 13.82 -7.38 17.80
CA MET A 187 14.81 -7.66 18.83
C MET A 187 16.19 -7.18 18.35
N MET A 188 16.71 -6.14 18.98
CA MET A 188 18.08 -5.67 18.76
C MET A 188 19.01 -6.26 19.83
N PRO A 189 20.23 -6.70 19.47
CA PRO A 189 21.16 -7.33 20.42
C PRO A 189 21.49 -6.47 21.65
N ILE A 190 21.53 -5.14 21.49
CA ILE A 190 21.94 -4.20 22.54
C ILE A 190 20.73 -3.46 23.14
N ALA A 191 19.77 -3.04 22.30
CA ALA A 191 18.65 -2.21 22.71
C ALA A 191 17.39 -3.01 23.11
N GLY A 192 17.42 -4.34 23.05
CA GLY A 192 16.29 -5.18 23.39
C GLY A 192 15.12 -5.02 22.40
N ARG A 193 13.88 -4.91 22.93
CA ARG A 193 12.67 -4.74 22.11
C ARG A 193 12.62 -3.32 21.56
N TRP A 194 12.66 -3.19 20.23
CA TRP A 194 12.54 -1.91 19.53
C TRP A 194 11.23 -1.84 18.75
N LEU A 195 10.46 -0.78 18.96
CA LEU A 195 9.21 -0.54 18.24
C LEU A 195 9.49 -0.17 16.78
N ARG A 196 8.85 -0.87 15.84
CA ARG A 196 8.89 -0.53 14.42
C ARG A 196 7.97 0.66 14.18
N SER A 197 8.37 1.60 13.33
CA SER A 197 7.53 2.77 13.04
C SER A 197 6.34 2.43 12.13
N TYR A 198 5.17 2.92 12.50
CA TYR A 198 3.89 2.71 11.81
C TYR A 198 3.49 3.90 10.93
N GLY A 199 3.99 5.10 11.25
CA GLY A 199 3.46 6.34 10.69
C GLY A 199 1.99 6.48 11.08
N SER A 200 1.13 6.79 10.12
CA SER A 200 -0.33 6.80 10.32
C SER A 200 -1.03 5.50 9.92
N PHE A 201 -0.28 4.50 9.46
CA PHE A 201 -0.85 3.24 8.97
C PHE A 201 -1.03 2.23 10.11
N ALA A 202 -2.02 1.35 9.99
CA ALA A 202 -2.30 0.32 11.01
C ALA A 202 -1.17 -0.70 11.23
N HIS A 203 -0.18 -0.76 10.33
CA HIS A 203 0.94 -1.71 10.45
C HIS A 203 2.21 -1.19 9.76
N PRO A 204 3.42 -1.42 10.32
CA PRO A 204 4.69 -0.92 9.76
C PRO A 204 4.98 -1.42 8.33
N ASN A 205 4.47 -2.60 7.96
CA ASN A 205 4.62 -3.11 6.60
C ASN A 205 3.81 -2.31 5.56
N ILE A 206 2.65 -1.75 5.95
CA ILE A 206 1.83 -0.94 5.05
C ILE A 206 2.56 0.37 4.77
N LEU A 207 3.07 1.03 5.81
CA LEU A 207 3.94 2.19 5.67
C LEU A 207 5.17 1.86 4.81
N GLY A 208 5.83 0.74 5.08
CA GLY A 208 6.99 0.30 4.30
C GLY A 208 6.67 0.14 2.81
N GLY A 209 5.55 -0.51 2.47
CA GLY A 209 5.09 -0.65 1.09
C GLY A 209 4.77 0.69 0.42
N PHE A 210 4.06 1.58 1.13
CA PHE A 210 3.77 2.94 0.67
C PHE A 210 5.06 3.74 0.39
N LEU A 211 6.04 3.70 1.30
CA LEU A 211 7.32 4.38 1.13
C LEU A 211 8.13 3.77 -0.02
N ALA A 212 8.20 2.44 -0.14
CA ALA A 212 8.93 1.78 -1.22
C ALA A 212 8.41 2.21 -2.61
N LEU A 213 7.08 2.21 -2.80
CA LEU A 213 6.46 2.65 -4.06
C LEU A 213 6.68 4.15 -4.32
N SER A 214 6.55 4.98 -3.28
CA SER A 214 6.74 6.43 -3.38
C SER A 214 8.18 6.77 -3.75
N LEU A 215 9.16 6.13 -3.11
CA LEU A 215 10.58 6.30 -3.40
C LEU A 215 10.92 5.84 -4.82
N ALA A 216 10.36 4.71 -5.27
CA ALA A 216 10.53 4.24 -6.65
C ALA A 216 9.99 5.27 -7.66
N LEU A 217 8.82 5.86 -7.40
CA LEU A 217 8.24 6.89 -8.27
C LEU A 217 9.14 8.14 -8.33
N PHE A 218 9.63 8.62 -7.19
CA PHE A 218 10.57 9.74 -7.15
C PHE A 218 11.93 9.43 -7.80
N ALA A 219 12.38 8.18 -7.76
CA ALA A 219 13.63 7.78 -8.41
C ALA A 219 13.51 7.75 -9.94
N VAL A 220 12.33 7.40 -10.46
CA VAL A 220 12.07 7.31 -11.91
C VAL A 220 11.75 8.67 -12.53
N VAL A 221 10.99 9.52 -11.84
CA VAL A 221 10.51 10.80 -12.40
C VAL A 221 11.45 11.96 -12.03
N ASP A 222 12.24 12.42 -13.01
CA ASP A 222 13.15 13.55 -12.84
C ASP A 222 12.51 14.87 -13.32
N ASP A 223 11.81 15.57 -12.42
CA ASP A 223 11.30 16.91 -12.70
C ASP A 223 12.08 18.00 -11.93
N PRO A 224 12.70 18.98 -12.64
CA PRO A 224 13.54 20.00 -12.02
C PRO A 224 12.77 20.97 -11.12
N ARG A 225 11.46 21.16 -11.33
CA ARG A 225 10.65 22.13 -10.57
C ARG A 225 10.37 21.64 -9.15
N ILE A 226 10.32 20.34 -8.93
CA ILE A 226 10.11 19.71 -7.62
C ILE A 226 11.41 19.14 -7.03
N ARG A 227 12.58 19.48 -7.59
CA ARG A 227 13.87 18.86 -7.22
C ARG A 227 14.17 18.90 -5.71
N ARG A 228 13.90 20.03 -5.05
CA ARG A 228 14.12 20.19 -3.60
C ARG A 228 13.18 19.28 -2.80
N TRP A 229 11.88 19.37 -3.06
CA TRP A 229 10.85 18.52 -2.44
C TRP A 229 11.11 17.03 -2.65
N ARG A 230 11.52 16.65 -3.86
CA ARG A 230 11.89 15.28 -4.19
C ARG A 230 13.11 14.81 -3.39
N ALA A 231 14.15 15.62 -3.28
CA ALA A 231 15.34 15.26 -2.51
C ALA A 231 15.01 15.07 -1.03
N MET A 232 14.17 15.96 -0.47
CA MET A 232 13.66 15.84 0.90
C MET A 232 12.84 14.56 1.08
N ALA A 233 11.87 14.29 0.18
CA ALA A 233 11.04 13.10 0.24
C ALA A 233 11.84 11.80 0.07
N LEU A 234 12.84 11.77 -0.81
CA LEU A 234 13.75 10.62 -0.96
C LEU A 234 14.55 10.37 0.32
N THR A 235 15.12 11.42 0.90
CA THR A 235 15.97 11.29 2.09
C THR A 235 15.14 10.90 3.32
N ALA A 236 14.09 11.68 3.61
CA ALA A 236 13.20 11.44 4.74
C ALA A 236 12.45 10.11 4.59
N GLY A 237 11.93 9.81 3.40
CA GLY A 237 11.25 8.56 3.11
C GLY A 237 12.16 7.33 3.22
N PHE A 238 13.44 7.44 2.84
CA PHE A 238 14.41 6.35 3.02
C PHE A 238 14.71 6.10 4.50
N VAL A 239 14.93 7.16 5.29
CA VAL A 239 15.09 7.03 6.75
C VAL A 239 13.87 6.37 7.37
N ALA A 240 12.66 6.83 7.03
CA ALA A 240 11.42 6.26 7.52
C ALA A 240 11.26 4.79 7.11
N LEU A 241 11.64 4.42 5.89
CA LEU A 241 11.60 3.04 5.39
C LEU A 241 12.47 2.12 6.27
N LEU A 242 13.67 2.56 6.64
CA LEU A 242 14.55 1.81 7.55
C LEU A 242 13.90 1.63 8.92
N LEU A 243 13.28 2.68 9.46
CA LEU A 243 12.58 2.65 10.75
C LEU A 243 11.34 1.74 10.75
N THR A 244 10.74 1.45 9.60
CA THR A 244 9.66 0.44 9.52
C THR A 244 10.13 -0.99 9.75
N PHE A 245 11.44 -1.25 9.57
CA PHE A 245 12.04 -2.60 9.55
C PHE A 245 11.26 -3.62 8.69
N SER A 246 10.63 -3.16 7.61
CA SER A 246 9.84 -4.02 6.71
C SER A 246 10.74 -4.73 5.70
N ARG A 247 10.89 -6.06 5.86
CA ARG A 247 11.70 -6.91 4.98
C ARG A 247 11.23 -6.86 3.54
N THR A 248 9.92 -7.01 3.33
CA THR A 248 9.32 -7.02 1.99
C THR A 248 9.48 -5.68 1.30
N ALA A 249 9.37 -4.57 2.03
CA ALA A 249 9.60 -3.24 1.46
C ALA A 249 11.07 -3.01 1.10
N GLY A 250 12.01 -3.43 1.95
CA GLY A 250 13.44 -3.39 1.65
C GLY A 250 13.80 -4.21 0.41
N LEU A 251 13.28 -5.44 0.30
CA LEU A 251 13.45 -6.28 -0.89
C LEU A 251 12.81 -5.66 -2.14
N ALA A 252 11.63 -5.03 -2.02
CA ALA A 252 10.98 -4.35 -3.13
C ALA A 252 11.85 -3.19 -3.66
N VAL A 253 12.45 -2.40 -2.78
CA VAL A 253 13.39 -1.33 -3.17
C VAL A 253 14.67 -1.93 -3.79
N LEU A 254 15.20 -3.02 -3.23
CA LEU A 254 16.38 -3.71 -3.71
C LEU A 254 16.19 -4.25 -5.13
N PHE A 255 15.19 -5.11 -5.33
CA PHE A 255 14.90 -5.73 -6.62
C PHE A 255 14.36 -4.71 -7.62
N GLY A 256 13.49 -3.79 -7.19
CA GLY A 256 13.01 -2.69 -8.04
C GLY A 256 14.15 -1.79 -8.53
N GLY A 257 15.09 -1.45 -7.65
CA GLY A 257 16.29 -0.69 -8.01
C GLY A 257 17.22 -1.46 -8.95
N ALA A 258 17.45 -2.74 -8.69
CA ALA A 258 18.30 -3.61 -9.52
C ALA A 258 17.71 -3.82 -10.92
N THR A 259 16.43 -4.17 -11.02
CA THR A 259 15.71 -4.33 -12.29
C THR A 259 15.71 -3.04 -13.11
N TRP A 260 15.44 -1.90 -12.47
CA TRP A 260 15.50 -0.60 -13.12
C TRP A 260 16.91 -0.27 -13.64
N TRP A 261 17.95 -0.59 -12.86
CA TRP A 261 19.34 -0.38 -13.26
C TRP A 261 19.75 -1.28 -14.44
N LEU A 262 19.38 -2.57 -14.41
CA LEU A 262 19.64 -3.52 -15.49
C LEU A 262 18.89 -3.14 -16.78
N ALA A 263 17.61 -2.78 -16.68
CA ALA A 263 16.79 -2.38 -17.83
C ALA A 263 17.36 -1.15 -18.56
N ARG A 264 18.05 -0.25 -17.84
CA ARG A 264 18.72 0.92 -18.43
C ARG A 264 20.07 0.61 -19.06
N ARG A 265 20.76 -0.43 -18.60
CA ARG A 265 21.99 -0.92 -19.27
C ARG A 265 21.67 -1.66 -20.56
N ALA A 266 20.49 -2.30 -20.64
CA ALA A 266 20.08 -3.15 -21.75
C ALA A 266 19.56 -2.41 -23.00
N GLY A 267 19.49 -1.08 -23.04
CA GLY A 267 19.21 -0.40 -24.32
C GLY A 267 19.04 1.13 -24.30
N PRO A 268 19.33 1.81 -25.42
CA PRO A 268 19.29 3.27 -25.56
C PRO A 268 17.88 3.87 -25.65
N ARG A 269 16.81 3.08 -25.50
CA ARG A 269 15.41 3.51 -25.69
C ARG A 269 14.72 4.02 -24.42
N LEU A 270 15.26 3.80 -23.22
CA LEU A 270 14.75 4.35 -21.95
C LEU A 270 15.55 5.61 -21.54
N LYS A 271 15.50 6.66 -22.38
CA LYS A 271 16.13 7.98 -22.12
C LYS A 271 15.34 8.84 -21.11
N GLY A 272 15.04 8.29 -19.93
CA GLY A 272 14.61 9.12 -18.80
C GLY A 272 15.84 9.48 -17.97
N VAL A 273 16.27 10.75 -17.96
CA VAL A 273 17.48 11.21 -17.24
C VAL A 273 17.40 10.82 -15.77
N ALA A 274 18.20 9.84 -15.35
CA ALA A 274 18.49 9.65 -13.93
C ALA A 274 19.93 10.11 -13.71
N THR A 275 20.05 11.20 -12.97
CA THR A 275 21.33 11.80 -12.62
C THR A 275 22.27 10.74 -12.00
N ARG A 276 23.59 10.88 -12.23
CA ARG A 276 24.63 10.02 -11.59
C ARG A 276 24.41 9.89 -10.08
N ARG A 277 23.87 10.95 -9.45
CA ARG A 277 23.50 11.01 -8.03
C ARG A 277 22.34 10.07 -7.67
N ALA A 278 21.29 9.96 -8.47
CA ALA A 278 20.21 9.00 -8.25
C ALA A 278 20.69 7.54 -8.33
N ARG A 279 21.65 7.25 -9.23
CA ARG A 279 22.27 5.91 -9.31
C ARG A 279 23.09 5.56 -8.08
N VAL A 280 23.88 6.51 -7.57
CA VAL A 280 24.65 6.32 -6.34
C VAL A 280 23.72 6.18 -5.13
N ALA A 281 22.65 6.98 -5.06
CA ALA A 281 21.65 6.89 -3.99
C ALA A 281 20.91 5.54 -3.99
N VAL A 282 20.49 5.05 -5.15
CA VAL A 282 19.85 3.72 -5.27
C VAL A 282 20.86 2.62 -4.93
N ALA A 283 22.10 2.69 -5.40
CA ALA A 283 23.13 1.71 -5.07
C ALA A 283 23.48 1.70 -3.57
N ALA A 284 23.57 2.87 -2.94
CA ALA A 284 23.78 3.00 -1.51
C ALA A 284 22.57 2.48 -0.71
N ALA A 285 21.35 2.78 -1.14
CA ALA A 285 20.12 2.24 -0.55
C ALA A 285 20.06 0.71 -0.65
N VAL A 286 20.39 0.17 -1.82
CA VAL A 286 20.53 -1.27 -2.09
C VAL A 286 21.56 -1.90 -1.15
N LEU A 287 22.74 -1.29 -1.00
CA LEU A 287 23.81 -1.79 -0.14
C LEU A 287 23.41 -1.75 1.34
N LEU A 288 22.83 -0.63 1.80
CA LEU A 288 22.40 -0.45 3.19
C LEU A 288 21.23 -1.37 3.56
N LEU A 289 20.26 -1.54 2.66
CA LEU A 289 19.17 -2.49 2.83
C LEU A 289 19.68 -3.93 2.80
N GLY A 290 20.64 -4.23 1.91
CA GLY A 290 21.34 -5.52 1.86
C GLY A 290 22.04 -5.84 3.18
N LEU A 291 22.82 -4.90 3.72
CA LEU A 291 23.47 -5.05 5.02
C LEU A 291 22.45 -5.26 6.15
N GLY A 292 21.38 -4.46 6.18
CA GLY A 292 20.32 -4.60 7.18
C GLY A 292 19.60 -5.95 7.10
N THR A 293 19.40 -6.50 5.90
CA THR A 293 18.88 -7.87 5.74
C THR A 293 19.86 -8.93 6.22
N LEU A 294 21.16 -8.79 5.90
CA LEU A 294 22.20 -9.75 6.30
C LEU A 294 22.39 -9.82 7.82
N VAL A 295 22.41 -8.67 8.51
CA VAL A 295 22.48 -8.60 9.99
C VAL A 295 21.31 -9.35 10.63
N ARG A 296 20.15 -9.39 9.97
CA ARG A 296 18.95 -10.05 10.48
C ARG A 296 18.87 -11.54 10.11
N VAL A 297 19.41 -11.95 8.95
CA VAL A 297 19.60 -13.37 8.63
C VAL A 297 20.56 -14.03 9.64
N GLY A 298 21.57 -13.29 10.11
CA GLY A 298 22.43 -13.75 11.22
C GLY A 298 21.70 -13.95 12.55
N ASN A 299 20.46 -13.43 12.70
CA ASN A 299 19.70 -13.44 13.95
C ASN A 299 18.43 -14.32 13.89
N LEU A 300 18.36 -15.27 12.95
CA LEU A 300 17.26 -16.24 12.78
C LEU A 300 16.98 -17.10 14.02
N GLY A 301 17.91 -17.14 14.99
CA GLY A 301 17.73 -17.82 16.28
C GLY A 301 16.86 -17.09 17.29
N ALA A 302 16.48 -15.83 17.04
CA ALA A 302 15.64 -15.06 17.97
C ALA A 302 14.23 -15.68 18.09
N LEU A 303 13.78 -15.88 19.33
CA LEU A 303 12.48 -16.49 19.67
C LEU A 303 11.29 -15.88 18.90
N VAL A 304 11.31 -14.56 18.69
CA VAL A 304 10.27 -13.81 17.96
C VAL A 304 10.20 -14.21 16.48
N GLU A 305 11.35 -14.48 15.84
CA GLU A 305 11.37 -14.87 14.42
C GLU A 305 10.90 -16.31 14.24
N ARG A 306 11.26 -17.22 15.16
CA ARG A 306 10.75 -18.60 15.17
C ARG A 306 9.24 -18.64 15.35
N ASN A 307 8.71 -17.92 16.34
CA ASN A 307 7.26 -17.83 16.55
C ASN A 307 6.54 -17.31 15.29
N SER A 308 7.07 -16.27 14.63
CA SER A 308 6.46 -15.75 13.39
C SER A 308 6.47 -16.76 12.23
N ILE A 309 7.53 -17.56 12.11
CA ILE A 309 7.61 -18.62 11.09
C ILE A 309 6.62 -19.74 11.41
N GLU A 310 6.59 -20.21 12.66
CA GLU A 310 5.70 -21.28 13.11
C GLU A 310 4.22 -20.89 12.96
N THR A 311 3.84 -19.65 13.32
CA THR A 311 2.46 -19.16 13.10
C THR A 311 2.08 -19.17 11.63
N ARG A 312 2.98 -18.74 10.72
CA ARG A 312 2.70 -18.78 9.27
C ARG A 312 2.58 -20.20 8.73
N LEU A 313 3.44 -21.11 9.19
CA LEU A 313 3.37 -22.51 8.81
C LEU A 313 2.05 -23.13 9.28
N SER A 314 1.61 -22.82 10.50
CA SER A 314 0.30 -23.23 11.03
C SER A 314 -0.84 -22.75 10.13
N SER A 315 -0.87 -21.45 9.78
CA SER A 315 -1.90 -20.90 8.88
C SER A 315 -1.87 -21.53 7.48
N TYR A 316 -0.69 -21.87 6.95
CA TYR A 316 -0.58 -22.62 5.69
C TYR A 316 -1.13 -24.05 5.81
N THR A 317 -0.84 -24.74 6.90
CA THR A 317 -1.40 -26.07 7.17
C THR A 317 -2.92 -26.02 7.24
N VAL A 318 -3.49 -25.03 7.91
CA VAL A 318 -4.95 -24.82 7.95
C VAL A 318 -5.50 -24.55 6.55
N THR A 319 -4.84 -23.68 5.78
CA THR A 319 -5.26 -23.36 4.40
C THR A 319 -5.28 -24.60 3.52
N TRP A 320 -4.25 -25.45 3.59
CA TRP A 320 -4.21 -26.69 2.83
C TRP A 320 -5.27 -27.70 3.27
N LYS A 321 -5.60 -27.77 4.56
CA LYS A 321 -6.73 -28.58 5.05
C LYS A 321 -8.07 -28.11 4.48
N LEU A 322 -8.31 -26.79 4.42
CA LEU A 322 -9.52 -26.23 3.82
C LEU A 322 -9.62 -26.54 2.33
N ILE A 323 -8.52 -26.37 1.58
CA ILE A 323 -8.46 -26.69 0.15
C ILE A 323 -8.68 -28.19 -0.06
N GLY A 324 -8.00 -29.05 0.70
CA GLY A 324 -8.14 -30.52 0.61
C GLY A 324 -9.53 -31.01 0.97
N ALA A 325 -10.25 -30.31 1.85
CA ALA A 325 -11.64 -30.59 2.19
C ALA A 325 -12.66 -30.04 1.17
N GLY A 326 -12.20 -29.36 0.11
CA GLY A 326 -13.08 -28.73 -0.88
C GLY A 326 -13.92 -27.58 -0.32
N ILE A 327 -13.53 -27.01 0.83
CA ILE A 327 -14.26 -25.91 1.47
C ILE A 327 -13.90 -24.62 0.74
N ALA A 328 -14.84 -24.16 -0.09
CA ALA A 328 -14.73 -22.86 -0.71
C ALA A 328 -14.90 -21.76 0.35
N VAL A 329 -13.90 -20.87 0.41
CA VAL A 329 -13.86 -19.83 1.46
C VAL A 329 -14.50 -18.53 0.96
N GLY A 330 -14.27 -18.18 -0.30
CA GLY A 330 -14.58 -16.85 -0.84
C GLY A 330 -13.51 -15.81 -0.51
N ALA A 331 -13.38 -14.78 -1.33
CA ALA A 331 -12.42 -13.70 -1.08
C ALA A 331 -12.70 -13.00 0.26
N GLY A 332 -11.63 -12.72 1.02
CA GLY A 332 -11.72 -12.03 2.32
C GLY A 332 -12.16 -12.88 3.52
N ASN A 333 -12.57 -14.14 3.32
CA ASN A 333 -13.17 -14.97 4.36
C ASN A 333 -12.22 -15.92 5.10
N HIS A 334 -10.94 -15.94 4.73
CA HIS A 334 -9.98 -16.95 5.19
C HIS A 334 -9.93 -17.06 6.73
N VAL A 335 -9.75 -15.93 7.41
CA VAL A 335 -9.63 -15.89 8.88
C VAL A 335 -10.94 -16.31 9.57
N LEU A 336 -12.10 -15.99 8.98
CA LEU A 336 -13.41 -16.38 9.53
C LEU A 336 -13.61 -17.90 9.49
N VAL A 337 -13.21 -18.52 8.37
CA VAL A 337 -13.29 -19.97 8.19
C VAL A 337 -12.27 -20.68 9.08
N GLU A 338 -11.04 -20.18 9.17
CA GLU A 338 -10.02 -20.71 10.07
C GLU A 338 -10.50 -20.74 11.53
N GLN A 339 -11.06 -19.64 12.03
CA GLN A 339 -11.58 -19.59 13.39
C GLN A 339 -12.73 -20.59 13.63
N ARG A 340 -13.66 -20.70 12.68
CA ARG A 340 -14.84 -21.57 12.84
C ARG A 340 -14.49 -23.06 12.83
N PHE A 341 -13.63 -23.49 11.91
CA PHE A 341 -13.36 -24.92 11.70
C PHE A 341 -12.23 -25.48 12.56
N PHE A 342 -11.29 -24.63 12.98
CA PHE A 342 -10.13 -25.05 13.75
C PHE A 342 -10.08 -24.40 15.14
N GLY A 343 -11.19 -23.81 15.59
CA GLY A 343 -11.34 -23.24 16.92
C GLY A 343 -10.49 -21.99 17.16
N GLY A 344 -9.88 -21.44 16.10
CA GLY A 344 -9.00 -20.28 16.15
C GLY A 344 -8.07 -20.30 17.36
N GLY A 345 -6.95 -21.02 17.26
CA GLY A 345 -5.73 -20.43 17.83
C GLY A 345 -5.58 -19.12 17.09
N GLY A 346 -6.07 -18.01 17.68
CA GLY A 346 -6.23 -16.75 16.99
C GLY A 346 -4.97 -16.44 16.21
N PRO A 347 -5.04 -15.86 15.00
CA PRO A 347 -3.84 -15.30 14.45
C PRO A 347 -3.33 -14.34 15.54
N ALA A 348 -2.15 -14.62 16.09
CA ALA A 348 -1.32 -13.59 16.68
C ALA A 348 -0.86 -12.67 15.54
N HIS A 349 -1.83 -12.05 14.89
CA HIS A 349 -1.73 -10.77 14.23
C HIS A 349 -2.18 -9.74 15.25
N ASP A 350 -1.48 -9.72 16.37
CA ASP A 350 -1.45 -8.60 17.30
C ASP A 350 0.02 -8.18 17.39
#